data_AF-A0A345P9F1-F1
#
_entry.id   AF-A0A345P9F1-F1
#
_cell.length_a   1.000
_cell.length_b   1.000
_cell.length_c   1.000
_cell.angle_alpha   90.00
_cell.angle_beta   90.00
_cell.angle_gamma   90.00
#
_symmetry.space_group_name_H-M   'P 1'
#
loop_
_entity.id
_entity.type
_entity.pdbx_description
1 polymer ?
#
loop_
_entity_poly.entity_id
_entity_poly.type
_entity_poly.pdbx_seq_one_letter_code
_entity_poly.pdbx_strand_id
1 'polypeptide(L)' 'MDSNVYPQIAADYEKTFSLLKSLLADIFLGAHGSYFDLDMKYPGFQKVGFTVFVDSVGYQKFVKVRQQGFRE' A
#
# COMPACT_ATOMS: atom_id res chain seq x y z
N MET A 1 -8.00 -2.13 -20.90
CA MET A 1 -8.43 -3.47 -20.43
C MET A 1 -9.82 -3.70 -20.94
N ASP A 2 -10.09 -4.84 -21.57
CA ASP A 2 -11.45 -5.19 -21.98
C ASP A 2 -12.24 -5.56 -20.71
N SER A 3 -13.16 -4.71 -20.26
CA SER A 3 -13.95 -4.93 -19.04
C SER A 3 -14.92 -6.12 -19.18
N ASN A 4 -15.10 -6.67 -20.38
CA ASN A 4 -16.07 -7.74 -20.64
C ASN A 4 -15.72 -9.06 -19.95
N VAL A 5 -14.44 -9.33 -19.66
CA VAL A 5 -14.02 -10.56 -18.94
C VAL A 5 -14.10 -10.40 -17.41
N TYR A 6 -14.14 -9.16 -16.91
CA TYR A 6 -14.29 -8.88 -15.48
C TYR A 6 -15.10 -7.59 -15.25
N PRO A 7 -16.43 -7.65 -15.40
CA PRO A 7 -17.29 -6.47 -15.32
C PRO A 7 -17.26 -5.76 -13.95
N GLN A 8 -16.94 -6.49 -12.87
CA GLN A 8 -16.93 -5.97 -11.50
C GLN A 8 -15.59 -5.34 -11.09
N ILE A 9 -14.57 -5.33 -11.96
CA ILE A 9 -13.20 -4.89 -11.63
C ILE A 9 -13.17 -3.53 -10.93
N ALA A 10 -13.94 -2.56 -11.43
CA ALA A 10 -13.96 -1.21 -10.85
C ALA A 10 -14.56 -1.19 -9.43
N ALA A 11 -15.64 -1.94 -9.19
CA ALA A 11 -16.28 -2.04 -7.90
C ALA A 11 -15.36 -2.72 -6.86
N ASP A 12 -14.61 -3.75 -7.29
CA ASP A 12 -13.68 -4.45 -6.43
C ASP A 12 -12.46 -3.58 -6.06
N TYR A 13 -11.97 -2.73 -6.97
CA TYR A 13 -10.95 -1.73 -6.64
C TYR A 13 -11.47 -0.70 -5.62
N GLU A 14 -12.67 -0.16 -5.81
CA GLU A 14 -13.24 0.80 -4.85
C GLU A 14 -13.47 0.18 -3.47
N LYS A 15 -13.97 -1.06 -3.41
CA LYS A 15 -14.09 -1.82 -2.16
C LYS A 15 -12.72 -2.03 -1.51
N THR A 16 -11.69 -2.35 -2.30
CA THR A 16 -10.32 -2.53 -1.83
C THR A 16 -9.79 -1.24 -1.20
N PHE A 17 -9.96 -0.08 -1.86
CA PHE A 17 -9.51 1.20 -1.28
C PHE A 17 -10.25 1.55 0.00
N SER A 18 -11.56 1.30 0.06
CA SER A 18 -12.34 1.51 1.28
C SER A 18 -11.84 0.64 2.44
N LEU A 19 -11.57 -0.64 2.16
CA LEU A 19 -11.05 -1.57 3.17
C LEU A 19 -9.66 -1.15 3.63
N LEU A 20 -8.72 -0.90 2.72
CA LEU A 20 -7.34 -0.54 3.06
C LEU A 20 -7.29 0.75 3.89
N LYS A 21 -8.10 1.76 3.58
CA LYS A 21 -8.16 2.99 4.39
C LYS A 21 -8.70 2.78 5.81
N SER A 22 -9.44 1.70 6.05
CA SER A 22 -9.99 1.37 7.36
C SER A 22 -9.02 0.62 8.28
N LEU A 23 -7.92 0.09 7.73
CA LEU A 23 -6.96 -0.69 8.50
C LEU A 23 -6.04 0.20 9.34
N LEU A 24 -5.87 -0.17 10.61
CA LEU A 24 -4.82 0.36 11.48
C LEU A 24 -3.53 -0.44 11.23
N ALA A 25 -2.75 -0.01 10.25
CA ALA A 25 -1.47 -0.64 9.91
C ALA A 25 -0.31 0.15 10.54
N ASP A 26 0.25 -0.36 11.64
CA ASP A 26 1.45 0.21 12.23
C ASP A 26 2.71 -0.24 11.48
N ILE A 27 2.79 -1.53 11.13
CA ILE A 27 3.88 -2.07 10.33
C ILE A 27 3.45 -2.06 8.86
N PHE A 28 4.18 -1.32 8.03
CA PHE A 28 3.88 -1.24 6.60
C PHE A 28 4.79 -2.15 5.77
N LEU A 29 4.18 -3.11 5.08
CA LEU A 29 4.81 -4.02 4.11
C LEU A 29 3.91 -4.16 2.86
N GLY A 30 4.44 -4.81 1.83
CA GLY A 30 3.68 -5.12 0.61
C GLY A 30 4.35 -6.21 -0.22
N ALA A 31 3.68 -6.60 -1.32
CA ALA A 31 4.15 -7.64 -2.22
C ALA A 31 5.50 -7.32 -2.90
N HIS A 32 5.85 -6.02 -3.00
CA HIS A 32 7.12 -5.56 -3.55
C HIS A 32 7.80 -4.60 -2.58
N GLY A 33 9.13 -4.68 -2.46
CA GLY A 33 9.93 -3.82 -1.57
C GLY A 33 9.74 -2.32 -1.84
N SER A 34 9.53 -1.94 -3.09
CA SER A 34 9.26 -0.56 -3.50
C SER A 34 7.92 -0.01 -3.01
N TYR A 35 7.02 -0.84 -2.48
CA TYR A 35 5.75 -0.34 -1.94
C TYR A 35 5.95 0.38 -0.60
N PHE A 36 6.97 -0.04 0.16
CA PHE A 36 7.22 0.42 1.52
C PHE A 36 8.66 0.92 1.72
N ASP A 37 9.34 1.31 0.64
CA ASP A 37 10.70 1.87 0.63
C ASP A 37 11.75 0.95 1.30
N LEU A 38 11.73 -0.35 0.95
CA LEU A 38 12.64 -1.35 1.53
C LEU A 38 14.12 -0.97 1.38
N ASP A 39 14.51 -0.43 0.23
CA ASP A 39 15.86 0.03 -0.06
C ASP A 39 16.32 1.16 0.89
N MET A 40 15.40 2.03 1.28
CA MET A 40 15.65 3.10 2.25
C MET A 40 15.63 2.61 3.70
N LYS A 41 14.77 1.63 4.03
CA LYS A 41 14.59 1.13 5.40
C LYS A 41 15.60 0.06 5.80
N TYR A 42 16.05 -0.78 4.86
CA TYR A 42 16.95 -1.90 5.12
C TYR A 42 18.29 -1.49 5.75
N PRO A 43 18.95 -0.38 5.36
CA PRO A 43 20.14 0.10 6.04
C PRO A 43 19.90 0.46 7.52
N GLY A 44 18.70 0.94 7.85
CA GLY A 44 18.30 1.26 9.22
C GLY A 44 17.99 0.03 10.07
N PHE A 45 17.53 -1.07 9.44
CA PHE A 45 17.19 -2.32 10.13
C PHE A 45 18.35 -2.85 10.99
N GLN A 46 19.59 -2.73 10.51
CA GLN A 46 20.78 -3.16 11.26
C GLN A 46 21.04 -2.34 12.52
N LYS A 47 20.50 -1.12 12.62
CA LYS A 47 20.73 -0.20 13.75
C LYS A 47 19.60 -0.20 14.77
N VAL A 48 18.35 -0.25 14.30
CA VAL A 48 17.16 -0.09 15.15
C VAL A 48 16.16 -1.26 15.03
N GLY A 49 16.53 -2.31 14.30
CA GLY A 49 15.71 -3.51 14.14
C GLY A 49 14.42 -3.25 13.38
N PHE A 50 13.38 -4.05 13.67
CA PHE A 50 12.08 -3.99 12.97
C PHE A 50 11.33 -2.66 13.13
N THR A 51 11.76 -1.78 14.03
CA THR A 51 11.14 -0.46 14.22
C THR A 51 11.19 0.40 12.96
N VAL A 52 12.13 0.16 12.02
CA VAL A 52 12.18 0.83 10.72
C VAL A 52 10.95 0.61 9.84
N PHE A 53 10.18 -0.45 10.10
CA PHE A 53 8.96 -0.78 9.35
C PHE A 53 7.68 -0.25 10.03
N VAL A 54 7.80 0.35 11.22
CA VAL A 54 6.68 1.06 11.87
C VAL A 54 6.45 2.36 11.11
N ASP A 55 5.49 2.35 10.20
CA ASP A 55 5.26 3.40 9.21
C ASP A 55 3.80 3.46 8.75
N SER A 56 2.91 3.81 9.68
CA SER A 56 1.48 4.00 9.40
C SER A 56 1.21 5.14 8.40
N VAL A 57 2.06 6.17 8.40
CA VAL A 57 1.97 7.30 7.48
C VAL A 57 2.31 6.86 6.05
N GLY A 58 3.36 6.07 5.87
CA GLY A 58 3.75 5.50 4.58
C GLY A 58 2.66 4.60 4.01
N TYR A 59 2.04 3.76 4.84
CA TYR A 59 0.88 2.95 4.44
C TYR A 59 -0.28 3.82 3.92
N GLN A 60 -0.72 4.82 4.69
CA GLN A 60 -1.81 5.70 4.32
C GLN A 60 -1.51 6.46 3.02
N LYS A 61 -0.27 6.94 2.86
CA LYS A 61 0.18 7.62 1.64
C LYS A 61 0.15 6.68 0.44
N PHE A 62 0.63 5.44 0.58
CA PHE A 62 0.61 4.44 -0.49
C PHE A 62 -0.82 4.18 -0.97
N VAL A 63 -1.75 3.92 -0.04
CA VAL A 63 -3.17 3.66 -0.38
C VAL A 63 -3.79 4.86 -1.10
N LYS A 64 -3.52 6.10 -0.63
CA LYS A 64 -4.02 7.33 -1.26
C LYS A 64 -3.50 7.50 -2.69
N VAL A 65 -2.21 7.30 -2.93
CA VAL A 65 -1.60 7.44 -4.26
C VAL A 65 -2.17 6.39 -5.22
N ARG A 66 -2.33 5.14 -4.78
CA ARG A 66 -2.92 4.08 -5.62
C ARG A 66 -4.38 4.37 -5.98
N GLN A 67 -5.17 4.92 -5.06
CA GLN A 67 -6.54 5.32 -5.37
C GLN A 67 -6.58 6.49 -6.35
N GLN A 68 -5.70 7.48 -6.21
CA GLN A 68 -5.62 8.60 -7.14
C GLN A 68 -5.30 8.10 -8.57
N GLY A 69 -4.29 7.25 -8.72
CA GLY A 69 -3.93 6.69 -10.03
C GLY A 69 -4.97 5.74 -10.63
N PHE A 70 -5.93 5.23 -9.84
CA PHE A 70 -7.07 4.47 -10.37
C PHE A 70 -8.17 5.38 -10.97
N ARG A 71 -8.22 6.66 -10.55
CA ARG A 71 -9.24 7.63 -10.96
C ARG A 71 -8.83 8.51 -12.15
N GLU A 72 -7.57 8.40 -12.56
CA GLU A 72 -6.99 9.06 -13.74
C GLU A 72 -7.13 8.17 -14.98
#